data_AF-A0A7W6HYB9-F1
#
_entry.id   AF-A0A7W6HYB9-F1
#
_cell.length_a   1.000
_cell.length_b   1.000
_cell.length_c   1.000
_cell.angle_alpha   90.00
_cell.angle_beta   90.00
_cell.angle_gamma   90.00
#
_symmetry.space_group_name_H-M   'P 1'
#
loop_
_entity.id
_entity.type
_entity.pdbx_description
1 polymer ?
#
loop_
_entity_poly.entity_id
_entity_poly.type
_entity_poly.pdbx_seq_one_letter_code
_entity_poly.pdbx_strand_id
1 'polypeptide(L)'
;MEYKEKEKMRIYVLMATYSHLYSSGGTIAKATYEILRKEGYDVKVISTTDQNMLQCNDEVTYLPLGWKIRIGSLLTRIGMAEDYLDRWVSSGLEFFKKENLTQEDLLIATSVGEIGTLKLASILKKLYNCKYIAHLHDPVKHAKMNGYKYDWKPHASREKTERNYLINADYVVTCCNTYLEALHKKYSFLSNRLVNAHFGWIESVEKSNRKAENILRIAYGGNFGWPQSPEILAKAVEGLDGVEAVFIGKYQNYKPILRFTDKSNIRLIDRMSHRDYIIYMQTNVDVAFLSLSKEYFSACIPAKLYDYINIGLPILASLPDGEAKKIINDNQYGIAVSIDVNGLREAICSLLDDKVRRIFINNINLDKNKWNIKNQLYPLINLVHELS
;
A
#
# COMPACT_ATOMS: atom_id res chain seq x y z
N MET A 1 47.45 0.26 -12.90
CA MET A 1 46.14 0.95 -12.95
C MET A 1 45.25 0.25 -11.93
N GLU A 2 45.22 0.79 -10.71
CA GLU A 2 44.26 0.34 -9.69
C GLU A 2 42.86 0.70 -10.20
N TYR A 3 42.04 -0.32 -10.45
CA TYR A 3 40.60 -0.13 -10.52
C TYR A 3 40.17 0.35 -9.13
N LYS A 4 39.97 1.66 -8.94
CA LYS A 4 39.20 2.16 -7.81
C LYS A 4 37.83 1.48 -7.90
N GLU A 5 37.54 0.58 -6.96
CA GLU A 5 36.16 0.14 -6.74
C GLU A 5 35.31 1.42 -6.64
N LYS A 6 34.34 1.57 -7.55
CA LYS A 6 33.39 2.67 -7.51
C LYS A 6 32.68 2.54 -6.15
N GLU A 7 32.88 3.50 -5.24
CA GLU A 7 32.22 3.47 -3.94
C GLU A 7 30.72 3.29 -4.17
N LYS A 8 30.14 2.26 -3.53
CA LYS A 8 28.73 1.94 -3.68
C LYS A 8 27.90 3.10 -3.15
N MET A 9 26.98 3.58 -3.97
CA MET A 9 26.03 4.63 -3.57
C MET A 9 25.33 4.23 -2.26
N ARG A 10 25.42 5.11 -1.24
CA ARG A 10 24.69 4.92 0.01
C ARG A 10 23.25 5.39 -0.17
N ILE A 11 22.32 4.51 0.18
CA ILE A 11 20.89 4.74 0.06
C ILE A 11 20.28 4.82 1.46
N TYR A 12 19.60 5.91 1.76
CA TYR A 12 18.82 6.08 2.98
C TYR A 12 17.33 5.99 2.66
N VAL A 13 16.68 4.94 3.16
CA VAL A 13 15.23 4.77 3.03
C VAL A 13 14.55 5.38 4.26
N LEU A 14 13.79 6.45 4.05
CA LEU A 14 13.04 7.13 5.10
C LEU A 14 11.62 6.57 5.16
N MET A 15 11.19 6.09 6.33
CA MET A 15 9.85 5.52 6.53
C MET A 15 9.25 5.96 7.86
N ALA A 16 7.93 6.18 7.87
CA ALA A 16 7.24 6.73 9.04
C ALA A 16 7.06 5.75 10.19
N THR A 17 7.15 4.44 9.99
CA THR A 17 6.88 3.45 11.05
C THR A 17 7.33 2.07 10.60
N TYR A 18 8.23 1.44 11.35
CA TYR A 18 8.68 0.08 11.10
C TYR A 18 7.93 -0.97 11.96
N SER A 19 7.30 -0.57 13.07
CA SER A 19 6.41 -1.46 13.86
C SER A 19 5.18 -1.97 13.09
N HIS A 20 5.04 -1.51 11.84
CA HIS A 20 4.08 -1.93 10.84
C HIS A 20 4.53 -3.10 9.96
N LEU A 21 5.44 -3.96 10.44
CA LEU A 21 5.58 -5.36 9.96
C LEU A 21 4.23 -6.14 9.98
N TYR A 22 3.17 -5.55 10.53
CA TYR A 22 1.79 -6.04 10.52
C TYR A 22 0.83 -5.31 9.57
N SER A 23 1.31 -4.34 8.78
CA SER A 23 0.50 -3.62 7.79
C SER A 23 1.09 -3.79 6.40
N SER A 24 0.26 -3.71 5.37
CA SER A 24 0.68 -3.92 3.99
C SER A 24 1.77 -2.94 3.53
N GLY A 25 1.64 -1.65 3.86
CA GLY A 25 2.62 -0.62 3.46
C GLY A 25 4.01 -0.84 4.06
N GLY A 26 4.06 -1.23 5.33
CA GLY A 26 5.32 -1.57 6.01
C GLY A 26 6.03 -2.77 5.39
N THR A 27 5.28 -3.84 5.06
CA THR A 27 5.84 -5.04 4.41
C THR A 27 6.36 -4.73 3.01
N ILE A 28 5.64 -3.89 2.24
CA ILE A 28 6.08 -3.44 0.90
C ILE A 28 7.35 -2.60 1.00
N ALA A 29 7.41 -1.65 1.95
CA ALA A 29 8.60 -0.84 2.16
C ALA A 29 9.81 -1.71 2.56
N LYS A 30 9.59 -2.75 3.38
CA LYS A 30 10.61 -3.74 3.72
C LYS A 30 11.14 -4.48 2.50
N ALA A 31 10.25 -5.09 1.73
CA ALA A 31 10.64 -5.81 0.52
C ALA A 31 11.36 -4.90 -0.50
N THR A 32 10.98 -3.62 -0.58
CA THR A 32 11.65 -2.63 -1.45
C THR A 32 13.12 -2.47 -1.09
N TYR A 33 13.45 -2.19 0.19
CA TYR A 33 14.85 -2.00 0.57
C TYR A 33 15.66 -3.31 0.54
N GLU A 34 15.03 -4.45 0.80
CA GLU A 34 15.69 -5.76 0.70
C GLU A 34 16.06 -6.10 -0.74
N ILE A 35 15.22 -5.74 -1.72
CA ILE A 35 15.56 -5.87 -3.14
C ILE A 35 16.77 -5.00 -3.47
N LEU A 36 16.78 -3.73 -3.05
CA LEU A 36 17.93 -2.84 -3.30
C LEU A 36 19.23 -3.39 -2.68
N ARG A 37 19.17 -3.96 -1.46
CA ARG A 37 20.32 -4.64 -0.85
C ARG A 37 20.78 -5.85 -1.68
N LYS A 38 19.85 -6.64 -2.22
CA LYS A 38 20.15 -7.79 -3.11
C LYS A 38 20.76 -7.37 -4.45
N GLU A 39 20.40 -6.20 -4.95
CA GLU A 39 21.05 -5.57 -6.12
C GLU A 39 22.44 -4.98 -5.79
N GLY A 40 22.88 -5.09 -4.53
CA GLY A 40 24.25 -4.79 -4.11
C GLY A 40 24.46 -3.40 -3.55
N TYR A 41 23.41 -2.60 -3.36
CA TYR A 41 23.49 -1.25 -2.78
C TYR A 41 23.69 -1.27 -1.25
N ASP A 42 24.38 -0.26 -0.73
CA ASP A 42 24.45 -0.02 0.72
C ASP A 42 23.20 0.72 1.16
N VAL A 43 22.27 0.03 1.84
CA VAL A 43 20.96 0.57 2.20
C VAL A 43 20.78 0.66 3.70
N LYS A 44 20.67 1.89 4.22
CA LYS A 44 20.32 2.20 5.62
C LYS A 44 18.86 2.64 5.72
N VAL A 45 18.13 2.09 6.67
CA VAL A 45 16.70 2.38 6.85
C VAL A 45 16.52 3.26 8.08
N ILE A 46 15.84 4.39 7.92
CA ILE A 46 15.54 5.34 8.99
C ILE A 46 14.02 5.34 9.24
N SER A 47 13.63 4.96 10.46
CA SER A 47 12.23 4.84 10.88
C SER A 47 11.94 5.67 12.14
N THR A 48 10.67 5.71 12.55
CA THR A 48 10.23 6.27 13.83
C THR A 48 10.16 5.19 14.93
N THR A 49 10.28 5.63 16.19
CA THR A 49 9.93 4.86 17.39
C THR A 49 9.13 5.73 18.36
N ASP A 50 8.21 5.11 19.11
CA ASP A 50 7.49 5.74 20.23
C ASP A 50 8.40 5.92 21.46
N GLN A 51 9.58 5.29 21.45
CA GLN A 51 10.57 5.46 22.50
C GLN A 51 11.20 6.85 22.42
N ASN A 52 11.61 7.39 23.58
CA ASN A 52 12.17 8.74 23.66
C ASN A 52 13.62 8.82 23.14
N MET A 53 14.27 7.68 22.94
CA MET A 53 15.69 7.59 22.56
C MET A 53 15.85 6.92 21.21
N LEU A 54 16.93 7.25 20.51
CA LEU A 54 17.35 6.56 19.29
C LEU A 54 17.57 5.08 19.60
N GLN A 55 17.07 4.21 18.74
CA GLN A 55 17.31 2.77 18.81
C GLN A 55 17.90 2.32 17.48
N CYS A 56 18.79 1.33 17.51
CA CYS A 56 19.31 0.72 16.29
C CYS A 56 19.25 -0.79 16.46
N ASN A 57 18.82 -1.48 15.41
CA ASN A 57 19.12 -2.89 15.22
C ASN A 57 19.94 -3.06 13.94
N ASP A 58 20.23 -4.30 13.55
CA ASP A 58 21.07 -4.60 12.39
C ASP A 58 20.43 -4.13 11.06
N GLU A 59 19.11 -3.92 11.03
CA GLU A 59 18.40 -3.55 9.80
C GLU A 59 18.05 -2.05 9.71
N VAL A 60 17.72 -1.42 10.85
CA VAL A 60 17.00 -0.14 10.93
C VAL A 60 17.48 0.73 12.09
N THR A 61 17.64 2.02 11.79
CA THR A 61 17.80 3.08 12.79
C THR A 61 16.45 3.73 13.08
N TYR A 62 16.03 3.72 14.33
CA TYR A 62 14.78 4.31 14.80
C TYR A 62 15.05 5.62 15.51
N LEU A 63 14.42 6.69 15.04
CA LEU A 63 14.48 8.00 15.65
C LEU A 63 13.18 8.28 16.43
N PRO A 64 13.25 8.98 17.57
CA PRO A 64 12.08 9.25 18.40
C PRO A 64 11.06 10.11 17.65
N LEU A 65 9.77 9.79 17.82
CA LEU A 65 8.68 10.65 17.33
C LEU A 65 8.63 12.01 18.01
N GLY A 66 9.16 12.11 19.24
CA GLY A 66 9.24 13.34 20.02
C GLY A 66 7.92 13.84 20.62
N TRP A 67 6.78 13.22 20.31
CA TRP A 67 5.49 13.41 20.98
C TRP A 67 4.59 12.18 20.81
N LYS A 68 3.49 12.12 21.55
CA LYS A 68 2.48 11.06 21.34
C LYS A 68 1.81 11.26 19.97
N ILE A 69 1.70 10.19 19.16
CA ILE A 69 1.08 10.21 17.83
C ILE A 69 -0.30 10.89 17.82
N ARG A 70 -1.13 10.64 18.85
CA ARG A 70 -2.46 11.25 18.96
C ARG A 70 -2.41 12.78 19.03
N ILE A 71 -1.42 13.34 19.73
CA ILE A 71 -1.23 14.79 19.86
C ILE A 71 -0.76 15.34 18.52
N GLY A 72 0.28 14.75 17.91
CA GLY A 72 0.77 15.17 16.59
C GLY A 72 -0.31 15.12 15.51
N SER A 73 -1.14 14.06 15.51
CA SER A 73 -2.26 13.91 14.58
C SER A 73 -3.32 14.99 14.76
N LEU A 74 -3.63 15.40 16.01
CA LEU A 74 -4.57 16.49 16.28
C LEU A 74 -4.01 17.83 15.78
N LEU A 75 -2.75 18.13 16.08
CA LEU A 75 -2.08 19.36 15.65
C LEU A 75 -2.00 19.46 14.12
N THR A 76 -1.68 18.35 13.45
CA THR A 76 -1.69 18.25 11.98
C THR A 76 -3.06 18.58 11.42
N ARG A 77 -4.10 17.99 12.02
CA ARG A 77 -5.48 18.15 11.55
C ARG A 77 -5.96 19.61 11.61
N ILE A 78 -5.58 20.35 12.66
CA ILE A 78 -5.96 21.76 12.82
C ILE A 78 -4.97 22.74 12.15
N GLY A 79 -3.90 22.24 11.53
CA GLY A 79 -2.91 23.07 10.83
C GLY A 79 -1.88 23.74 11.74
N MET A 80 -1.76 23.33 13.01
CA MET A 80 -0.69 23.78 13.91
C MET A 80 0.63 23.03 13.69
N ALA A 81 0.58 21.89 13.00
CA ALA A 81 1.73 21.12 12.52
C ALA A 81 1.48 20.74 11.04
N GLU A 82 2.54 20.52 10.26
CA GLU A 82 2.42 20.09 8.87
C GLU A 82 2.20 18.56 8.77
N ASP A 83 2.75 17.83 9.73
CA ASP A 83 2.60 16.38 9.87
C ASP A 83 2.84 15.94 11.33
N TYR A 84 2.30 14.78 11.71
CA TYR A 84 2.51 14.23 13.04
C TYR A 84 3.95 13.73 13.23
N LEU A 85 4.76 13.72 12.17
CA LEU A 85 6.19 13.43 12.19
C LEU A 85 7.06 14.68 12.32
N ASP A 86 6.51 15.89 12.47
CA ASP A 86 7.33 17.12 12.49
C ASP A 86 8.47 17.08 13.52
N ARG A 87 8.23 16.49 14.70
CA ARG A 87 9.30 16.30 15.70
C ARG A 87 10.30 15.21 15.32
N TRP A 88 9.87 14.15 14.64
CA TRP A 88 10.76 13.15 14.06
C TRP A 88 11.64 13.75 12.97
N VAL A 89 11.13 14.68 12.15
CA VAL A 89 11.94 15.42 11.17
C VAL A 89 13.08 16.16 11.86
N SER A 90 12.82 16.83 12.99
CA SER A 90 13.88 17.48 13.77
C SER A 90 14.94 16.49 14.25
N SER A 91 14.53 15.32 14.76
CA SER A 91 15.47 14.25 15.15
C SER A 91 16.25 13.70 13.94
N GLY A 92 15.61 13.59 12.78
CA GLY A 92 16.23 13.22 11.52
C GLY A 92 17.32 14.20 11.09
N LEU A 93 17.06 15.51 11.16
CA LEU A 93 18.07 16.52 10.84
C LEU A 93 19.29 16.43 11.75
N GLU A 94 19.11 16.25 13.06
CA GLU A 94 20.23 16.06 14.00
C GLU A 94 21.01 14.76 13.74
N PHE A 95 20.32 13.70 13.33
CA PHE A 95 20.93 12.45 12.93
C PHE A 95 21.80 12.62 11.68
N PHE A 96 21.25 13.21 10.61
CA PHE A 96 21.96 13.36 9.33
C PHE A 96 23.12 14.36 9.37
N LYS A 97 23.14 15.31 10.32
CA LYS A 97 24.33 16.12 10.60
C LYS A 97 25.56 15.28 10.95
N LYS A 98 25.36 14.11 11.58
CA LYS A 98 26.43 13.20 12.01
C LYS A 98 26.79 12.14 10.95
N GLU A 99 25.86 11.85 10.05
CA GLU A 99 26.04 10.84 8.98
C GLU A 99 26.90 11.34 7.81
N ASN A 100 27.21 12.64 7.75
CA ASN A 100 27.98 13.28 6.67
C ASN A 100 27.39 12.95 5.28
N LEU A 101 26.14 13.39 5.07
CA LEU A 101 25.47 13.25 3.78
C LEU A 101 26.16 14.10 2.71
N THR A 102 26.24 13.57 1.49
CA THR A 102 26.93 14.13 0.34
C THR A 102 26.01 14.14 -0.88
N GLN A 103 26.45 14.78 -1.97
CA GLN A 103 25.70 14.79 -3.23
C GLN A 103 25.57 13.41 -3.90
N GLU A 104 26.44 12.47 -3.55
CA GLU A 104 26.44 11.12 -4.12
C GLU A 104 25.40 10.20 -3.46
N ASP A 105 24.94 10.54 -2.26
CA ASP A 105 23.98 9.75 -1.51
C ASP A 105 22.56 9.89 -2.07
N LEU A 106 21.76 8.84 -1.90
CA LEU A 106 20.36 8.81 -2.32
C LEU A 106 19.42 8.71 -1.12
N LEU A 107 18.45 9.61 -1.04
CA LEU A 107 17.32 9.53 -0.12
C LEU A 107 16.10 8.97 -0.87
N ILE A 108 15.51 7.89 -0.35
CA ILE A 108 14.21 7.38 -0.81
C ILE A 108 13.20 7.61 0.31
N ALA A 109 12.33 8.61 0.15
CA ALA A 109 11.29 8.89 1.13
C ALA A 109 9.99 8.16 0.77
N THR A 110 9.62 7.18 1.60
CA THR A 110 8.35 6.45 1.46
C THR A 110 7.21 7.21 2.14
N SER A 111 6.00 7.17 1.58
CA SER A 111 4.81 7.76 2.20
C SER A 111 3.56 6.89 1.98
N VAL A 112 2.85 6.58 3.06
CA VAL A 112 1.50 5.95 3.05
C VAL A 112 0.39 6.98 3.38
N GLY A 113 0.66 8.25 3.12
CA GLY A 113 -0.26 9.38 3.34
C GLY A 113 0.28 10.47 4.26
N GLU A 114 1.35 10.21 5.00
CA GLU A 114 2.12 11.18 5.78
C GLU A 114 3.04 12.03 4.89
N ILE A 115 3.51 13.17 5.40
CA ILE A 115 4.45 14.05 4.69
C ILE A 115 5.82 14.11 5.37
N GLY A 116 5.96 13.69 6.63
CA GLY A 116 7.21 13.89 7.38
C GLY A 116 8.46 13.33 6.71
N THR A 117 8.36 12.16 6.08
CA THR A 117 9.45 11.54 5.31
C THR A 117 9.85 12.40 4.11
N LEU A 118 8.87 12.88 3.34
CA LEU A 118 9.06 13.79 2.20
C LEU A 118 9.68 15.12 2.63
N LYS A 119 9.22 15.65 3.78
CA LYS A 119 9.73 16.87 4.39
C LYS A 119 11.20 16.74 4.74
N LEU A 120 11.57 15.66 5.45
CA LEU A 120 12.96 15.42 5.85
C LEU A 120 13.86 15.29 4.61
N ALA A 121 13.49 14.44 3.64
CA ALA A 121 14.28 14.28 2.43
C ALA A 121 14.42 15.57 1.62
N SER A 122 13.33 16.34 1.50
CA SER A 122 13.36 17.62 0.80
C SER A 122 14.26 18.66 1.48
N ILE A 123 14.36 18.67 2.81
CA ILE A 123 15.25 19.58 3.54
C ILE A 123 16.71 19.12 3.34
N LEU A 124 16.99 17.82 3.49
CA LEU A 124 18.33 17.26 3.31
C LEU A 124 18.84 17.43 1.88
N LYS A 125 17.98 17.26 0.86
CA LYS A 125 18.28 17.57 -0.54
C LYS A 125 18.81 18.99 -0.70
N LYS A 126 18.16 19.97 -0.07
CA LYS A 126 18.59 21.38 -0.15
C LYS A 126 19.89 21.66 0.62
N LEU A 127 20.09 20.99 1.75
CA LEU A 127 21.27 21.20 2.60
C LEU A 127 22.54 20.55 2.03
N TYR A 128 22.42 19.36 1.43
CA TYR A 128 23.56 18.52 1.05
C TYR A 128 23.67 18.25 -0.45
N ASN A 129 22.70 18.69 -1.25
CA ASN A 129 22.61 18.41 -2.69
C ASN A 129 22.62 16.91 -3.04
N CYS A 130 22.24 16.04 -2.09
CA CYS A 130 22.05 14.59 -2.29
C CYS A 130 20.97 14.30 -3.35
N LYS A 131 20.79 13.04 -3.76
CA LYS A 131 19.72 12.61 -4.66
C LYS A 131 18.46 12.30 -3.83
N TYR A 132 17.27 12.52 -4.39
CA TYR A 132 16.01 12.37 -3.67
C TYR A 132 14.90 11.78 -4.57
N ILE A 133 14.42 10.58 -4.20
CA ILE A 133 13.21 9.96 -4.73
C ILE A 133 12.08 10.04 -3.69
N ALA A 134 10.93 10.59 -4.08
CA ALA A 134 9.69 10.49 -3.33
C ALA A 134 8.90 9.25 -3.78
N HIS A 135 8.81 8.21 -2.94
CA HIS A 135 8.10 6.97 -3.24
C HIS A 135 6.73 6.95 -2.53
N LEU A 136 5.69 7.35 -3.25
CA LEU A 136 4.33 7.54 -2.74
C LEU A 136 3.52 6.25 -2.89
N HIS A 137 3.26 5.59 -1.76
CA HIS A 137 2.50 4.34 -1.70
C HIS A 137 1.00 4.57 -1.69
N ASP A 138 0.57 5.70 -1.15
CA ASP A 138 -0.80 6.17 -1.16
C ASP A 138 -0.84 7.70 -1.40
N PRO A 139 -1.99 8.25 -1.82
CA PRO A 139 -2.20 9.70 -1.87
C PRO A 139 -1.97 10.36 -0.51
N VAL A 140 -1.22 11.46 -0.50
CA VAL A 140 -0.96 12.25 0.71
C VAL A 140 -2.27 12.62 1.37
N LYS A 141 -2.49 12.13 2.59
CA LYS A 141 -3.74 12.31 3.31
C LYS A 141 -3.98 13.80 3.53
N HIS A 142 -5.20 14.26 3.25
CA HIS A 142 -5.61 15.68 3.30
C HIS A 142 -5.04 16.58 2.19
N ALA A 143 -4.29 16.02 1.25
CA ALA A 143 -4.20 16.57 -0.10
C ALA A 143 -5.38 16.01 -0.93
N LYS A 144 -5.82 16.74 -1.96
CA LYS A 144 -6.84 16.22 -2.86
C LYS A 144 -6.24 15.24 -3.87
N MET A 145 -6.97 14.17 -4.13
CA MET A 145 -6.71 13.18 -5.17
C MET A 145 -7.79 13.33 -6.25
N ASN A 146 -7.43 13.77 -7.45
CA ASN A 146 -8.38 14.12 -8.53
C ASN A 146 -9.56 15.02 -8.08
N GLY A 147 -9.30 15.95 -7.16
CA GLY A 147 -10.31 16.84 -6.59
C GLY A 147 -11.08 16.26 -5.41
N TYR A 148 -11.01 14.95 -5.17
CA TYR A 148 -11.64 14.28 -4.04
C TYR A 148 -10.83 14.44 -2.75
N LYS A 149 -11.53 14.55 -1.63
CA LYS A 149 -10.94 14.58 -0.28
C LYS A 149 -10.92 13.16 0.31
N TYR A 150 -9.93 12.89 1.16
CA TYR A 150 -9.86 11.65 1.93
C TYR A 150 -11.15 11.41 2.73
N ASP A 151 -11.53 12.36 3.59
CA ASP A 151 -12.78 12.32 4.33
C ASP A 151 -13.51 13.68 4.31
N TRP A 152 -14.76 13.69 4.75
CA TRP A 152 -15.58 14.90 4.85
C TRP A 152 -15.25 15.75 6.10
N LYS A 153 -14.45 15.22 7.02
CA LYS A 153 -14.26 15.86 8.31
C LYS A 153 -13.30 17.05 8.14
N PRO A 154 -13.53 18.18 8.82
CA PRO A 154 -12.67 19.36 8.70
C PRO A 154 -11.20 19.05 8.99
N HIS A 155 -10.31 19.58 8.14
CA HIS A 155 -8.86 19.45 8.23
C HIS A 155 -8.18 20.61 7.50
N ALA A 156 -6.96 20.96 7.93
CA ALA A 156 -6.08 21.83 7.17
C ALA A 156 -5.67 21.13 5.86
N SER A 157 -5.74 21.86 4.73
CA SER A 157 -5.28 21.34 3.43
C SER A 157 -3.76 21.15 3.45
N ARG A 158 -3.30 20.06 2.85
CA ARG A 158 -1.87 19.74 2.76
C ARG A 158 -1.31 19.83 1.35
N GLU A 159 -2.09 20.35 0.39
CA GLU A 159 -1.68 20.46 -1.01
C GLU A 159 -0.46 21.38 -1.20
N LYS A 160 -0.41 22.51 -0.47
CA LYS A 160 0.75 23.41 -0.52
C LYS A 160 2.01 22.73 0.00
N THR A 161 1.88 22.02 1.11
CA THR A 161 2.99 21.30 1.76
C THR A 161 3.48 20.15 0.89
N GLU A 162 2.57 19.34 0.34
CA GLU A 162 2.87 18.29 -0.65
C GLU A 162 3.67 18.87 -1.83
N ARG A 163 3.16 19.93 -2.47
CA ARG A 163 3.86 20.61 -3.58
C ARG A 163 5.27 21.06 -3.20
N ASN A 164 5.43 21.66 -2.02
CA ASN A 164 6.71 22.24 -1.57
C ASN A 164 7.82 21.21 -1.39
N TYR A 165 7.48 19.95 -1.11
CA TYR A 165 8.47 18.89 -0.95
C TYR A 165 8.66 18.08 -2.23
N LEU A 166 7.61 17.86 -3.02
CA LEU A 166 7.73 17.16 -4.31
C LEU A 166 8.51 17.98 -5.35
N ILE A 167 8.51 19.32 -5.29
CA ILE A 167 9.29 20.16 -6.22
C ILE A 167 10.81 19.91 -6.15
N ASN A 168 11.31 19.45 -4.99
CA ASN A 168 12.73 19.19 -4.79
C ASN A 168 13.11 17.74 -5.09
N ALA A 169 12.13 16.87 -5.39
CA ALA A 169 12.41 15.49 -5.77
C ALA A 169 13.03 15.43 -7.17
N ASP A 170 14.06 14.60 -7.31
CA ASP A 170 14.62 14.25 -8.62
C ASP A 170 13.63 13.35 -9.37
N TYR A 171 13.01 12.41 -8.65
CA TYR A 171 11.90 11.59 -9.14
C TYR A 171 10.79 11.40 -8.11
N VAL A 172 9.56 11.28 -8.60
CA VAL A 172 8.38 10.91 -7.83
C VAL A 172 7.86 9.58 -8.38
N VAL A 173 7.90 8.55 -7.53
CA VAL A 173 7.45 7.20 -7.85
C VAL A 173 6.09 6.96 -7.19
N THR A 174 5.10 6.54 -7.98
CA THR A 174 3.76 6.20 -7.50
C THR A 174 3.48 4.71 -7.59
N CYS A 175 2.53 4.22 -6.80
CA CYS A 175 2.11 2.81 -6.82
C CYS A 175 1.20 2.42 -7.99
N CYS A 176 0.67 3.39 -8.74
CA CYS A 176 -0.19 3.15 -9.90
C CYS A 176 -0.21 4.36 -10.87
N ASN A 177 -0.52 4.12 -12.15
CA ASN A 177 -0.73 5.12 -13.18
C ASN A 177 -1.90 6.08 -12.86
N THR A 178 -2.97 5.60 -12.21
CA THR A 178 -4.08 6.51 -11.82
C THR A 178 -3.60 7.63 -10.88
N TYR A 179 -2.67 7.30 -9.97
CA TYR A 179 -2.06 8.30 -9.09
C TYR A 179 -1.05 9.16 -9.84
N LEU A 180 -0.24 8.55 -10.70
CA LEU A 180 0.71 9.24 -11.58
C LEU A 180 0.03 10.34 -12.39
N GLU A 181 -1.05 10.01 -13.09
CA GLU A 181 -1.83 10.93 -13.92
C GLU A 181 -2.42 12.08 -13.09
N ALA A 182 -2.90 11.79 -11.88
CA ALA A 182 -3.43 12.80 -10.98
C ALA A 182 -2.34 13.79 -10.52
N LEU A 183 -1.14 13.30 -10.19
CA LEU A 183 0.00 14.15 -9.86
C LEU A 183 0.48 14.95 -11.07
N HIS A 184 0.51 14.34 -12.26
CA HIS A 184 0.85 15.03 -13.51
C HIS A 184 -0.09 16.22 -13.77
N LYS A 185 -1.40 15.98 -13.65
CA LYS A 185 -2.43 17.03 -13.80
C LYS A 185 -2.31 18.13 -12.73
N LYS A 186 -1.99 17.75 -11.50
CA LYS A 186 -1.90 18.66 -10.36
C LYS A 186 -0.60 19.48 -10.35
N TYR A 187 0.50 18.89 -10.80
CA TYR A 187 1.86 19.39 -10.70
C TYR A 187 2.63 19.15 -12.01
N SER A 188 2.35 19.97 -13.03
CA SER A 188 3.00 19.84 -14.35
C SER A 188 4.53 19.98 -14.34
N PHE A 189 5.12 20.55 -13.29
CA PHE A 189 6.58 20.58 -13.13
C PHE A 189 7.19 19.18 -12.88
N LEU A 190 6.37 18.16 -12.60
CA LEU A 190 6.81 16.78 -12.38
C LEU A 190 6.80 15.93 -13.67
N SER A 191 6.38 16.44 -14.83
CA SER A 191 6.09 15.59 -16.01
C SER A 191 7.22 14.65 -16.42
N ASN A 192 8.47 15.09 -16.35
CA ASN A 192 9.64 14.26 -16.71
C ASN A 192 10.26 13.52 -15.51
N ARG A 193 9.59 13.54 -14.36
CA ARG A 193 10.08 13.02 -13.07
C ARG A 193 9.11 12.01 -12.46
N LEU A 194 7.99 11.73 -13.12
CA LEU A 194 6.96 10.81 -12.63
C LEU A 194 7.20 9.42 -13.19
N VAL A 195 7.28 8.44 -12.30
CA VAL A 195 7.43 7.03 -12.66
C VAL A 195 6.42 6.21 -11.87
N ASN A 196 5.80 5.24 -12.54
CA ASN A 196 4.96 4.26 -11.86
C ASN A 196 5.79 3.01 -11.57
N ALA A 197 5.76 2.56 -10.33
CA ALA A 197 6.27 1.26 -9.91
C ALA A 197 5.20 0.61 -9.05
N HIS A 198 4.49 -0.37 -9.63
CA HIS A 198 3.53 -1.15 -8.88
C HIS A 198 4.24 -1.92 -7.76
N PHE A 199 3.46 -2.29 -6.75
CA PHE A 199 3.92 -3.32 -5.81
C PHE A 199 3.72 -4.70 -6.42
N GLY A 200 3.97 -5.73 -5.63
CA GLY A 200 3.69 -7.09 -6.03
C GLY A 200 3.62 -8.00 -4.83
N TRP A 201 3.39 -9.28 -5.07
CA TRP A 201 3.53 -10.28 -4.02
C TRP A 201 5.02 -10.51 -3.74
N ILE A 202 5.33 -10.77 -2.47
CA ILE A 202 6.71 -10.79 -1.97
C ILE A 202 7.26 -12.21 -1.98
N GLU A 203 6.57 -13.12 -1.32
CA GLU A 203 6.94 -14.53 -1.22
C GLU A 203 5.98 -15.36 -2.09
N SER A 204 6.51 -16.30 -2.87
CA SER A 204 5.68 -17.17 -3.68
C SER A 204 4.88 -18.11 -2.79
N VAL A 205 3.61 -18.32 -3.14
CA VAL A 205 2.76 -19.29 -2.45
C VAL A 205 2.69 -20.60 -3.24
N GLU A 206 3.01 -21.71 -2.56
CA GLU A 206 2.81 -23.05 -3.12
C GLU A 206 1.33 -23.41 -3.13
N LYS A 207 0.84 -23.98 -4.24
CA LYS A 207 -0.57 -24.36 -4.34
C LYS A 207 -0.88 -25.53 -3.40
N SER A 208 -1.94 -25.38 -2.60
CA SER A 208 -2.53 -26.50 -1.86
C SER A 208 -3.70 -27.10 -2.61
N ASN A 209 -3.92 -28.41 -2.45
CA ASN A 209 -5.14 -29.06 -2.93
C ASN A 209 -6.30 -28.75 -1.99
N ARG A 210 -7.39 -28.23 -2.55
CA ARG A 210 -8.66 -28.02 -1.85
C ARG A 210 -9.68 -29.07 -2.28
N LYS A 211 -10.56 -29.47 -1.36
CA LYS A 211 -11.76 -30.27 -1.67
C LYS A 211 -12.87 -29.35 -2.14
N ALA A 212 -13.49 -29.70 -3.26
CA ALA A 212 -14.67 -29.00 -3.77
C ALA A 212 -15.83 -29.17 -2.78
N GLU A 213 -16.55 -28.08 -2.54
CA GLU A 213 -17.78 -28.07 -1.75
C GLU A 213 -18.91 -27.43 -2.55
N ASN A 214 -20.16 -27.73 -2.19
CA ASN A 214 -21.36 -27.21 -2.87
C ASN A 214 -21.72 -25.76 -2.46
N ILE A 215 -20.84 -25.07 -1.74
CA ILE A 215 -21.03 -23.68 -1.28
C ILE A 215 -19.89 -22.83 -1.84
N LEU A 216 -20.23 -21.72 -2.50
CA LEU A 216 -19.28 -20.72 -2.95
C LEU A 216 -18.85 -19.85 -1.76
N ARG A 217 -17.60 -19.98 -1.32
CA ARG A 217 -17.04 -19.16 -0.24
C ARG A 217 -16.29 -17.96 -0.79
N ILE A 218 -16.75 -16.78 -0.39
CA ILE A 218 -16.18 -15.49 -0.77
C ILE A 218 -15.56 -14.85 0.47
N ALA A 219 -14.25 -14.63 0.48
CA ALA A 219 -13.56 -14.15 1.68
C ALA A 219 -12.99 -12.74 1.56
N TYR A 220 -13.37 -11.88 2.50
CA TYR A 220 -12.67 -10.64 2.80
C TYR A 220 -11.65 -10.88 3.92
N GLY A 221 -10.39 -10.49 3.72
CA GLY A 221 -9.40 -10.43 4.79
C GLY A 221 -8.90 -9.01 5.02
N GLY A 222 -8.67 -8.60 6.26
CA GLY A 222 -7.87 -7.42 6.63
C GLY A 222 -8.59 -6.36 7.47
N ASN A 223 -8.21 -5.09 7.28
CA ASN A 223 -8.68 -4.00 8.14
C ASN A 223 -10.18 -3.72 7.99
N PHE A 224 -10.88 -3.58 9.12
CA PHE A 224 -12.27 -3.14 9.14
C PHE A 224 -12.32 -1.65 9.37
N GLY A 225 -12.67 -0.91 8.32
CA GLY A 225 -12.74 0.54 8.34
C GLY A 225 -13.51 1.06 7.17
N TRP A 226 -14.02 2.28 7.30
CA TRP A 226 -14.78 2.94 6.23
C TRP A 226 -14.01 3.10 4.90
N PRO A 227 -12.66 3.17 4.84
CA PRO A 227 -11.96 3.18 3.55
C PRO A 227 -12.11 1.87 2.78
N GLN A 228 -12.27 0.74 3.50
CA GLN A 228 -12.48 -0.57 2.88
C GLN A 228 -13.97 -0.88 2.73
N SER A 229 -14.80 -0.50 3.72
CA SER A 229 -16.25 -0.78 3.76
C SER A 229 -16.63 -2.23 3.39
N PRO A 230 -16.03 -3.24 4.08
CA PRO A 230 -16.24 -4.65 3.73
C PRO A 230 -17.70 -5.10 3.87
N GLU A 231 -18.53 -4.41 4.65
CA GLU A 231 -19.94 -4.71 4.84
C GLU A 231 -20.77 -4.69 3.54
N ILE A 232 -20.24 -4.13 2.44
CA ILE A 232 -20.92 -4.19 1.14
C ILE A 232 -21.06 -5.64 0.64
N LEU A 233 -20.08 -6.51 0.91
CA LEU A 233 -20.18 -7.94 0.59
C LEU A 233 -21.30 -8.60 1.40
N ALA A 234 -21.40 -8.28 2.70
CA ALA A 234 -22.45 -8.82 3.57
C ALA A 234 -23.85 -8.48 3.04
N LYS A 235 -24.06 -7.23 2.61
CA LYS A 235 -25.31 -6.79 1.97
C LYS A 235 -25.58 -7.53 0.66
N ALA A 236 -24.55 -7.77 -0.15
CA ALA A 236 -24.71 -8.41 -1.45
C ALA A 236 -25.03 -9.90 -1.33
N VAL A 237 -24.44 -10.60 -0.35
CA VAL A 237 -24.72 -12.03 -0.10
C VAL A 237 -26.02 -12.28 0.66
N GLU A 238 -26.56 -11.30 1.38
CA GLU A 238 -27.75 -11.49 2.22
C GLU A 238 -28.92 -12.10 1.41
N GLY A 239 -29.44 -13.23 1.88
CA GLY A 239 -30.53 -13.96 1.20
C GLY A 239 -30.16 -14.66 -0.11
N LEU A 240 -28.86 -14.88 -0.39
CA LEU A 240 -28.43 -15.79 -1.45
C LEU A 240 -28.20 -17.21 -0.90
N ASP A 241 -28.75 -18.19 -1.60
CA ASP A 241 -28.49 -19.61 -1.35
C ASP A 241 -27.18 -20.05 -2.01
N GLY A 242 -26.49 -21.01 -1.40
CA GLY A 242 -25.25 -21.59 -1.95
C GLY A 242 -24.02 -20.68 -1.91
N VAL A 243 -24.10 -19.54 -1.22
CA VAL A 243 -22.98 -18.58 -1.05
C VAL A 243 -22.73 -18.36 0.44
N GLU A 244 -21.47 -18.31 0.86
CA GLU A 244 -21.05 -17.89 2.21
C GLU A 244 -20.02 -16.76 2.10
N ALA A 245 -20.23 -15.66 2.82
CA ALA A 245 -19.23 -14.60 2.97
C ALA A 245 -18.42 -14.79 4.26
N VAL A 246 -17.10 -14.87 4.12
CA VAL A 246 -16.17 -15.01 5.24
C VAL A 246 -15.40 -13.71 5.44
N PHE A 247 -15.39 -13.17 6.66
CA PHE A 247 -14.73 -11.93 7.01
C PHE A 247 -13.64 -12.18 8.06
N ILE A 248 -12.39 -11.94 7.71
CA ILE A 248 -11.21 -12.28 8.52
C ILE A 248 -10.49 -11.02 8.97
N GLY A 249 -10.43 -10.75 10.28
CA GLY A 249 -9.66 -9.63 10.82
C GLY A 249 -10.21 -9.07 12.13
N LYS A 250 -9.85 -7.81 12.45
CA LYS A 250 -10.25 -7.16 13.70
C LYS A 250 -11.60 -6.44 13.56
N TYR A 251 -12.70 -7.19 13.59
CA TYR A 251 -14.05 -6.69 13.32
C TYR A 251 -14.82 -6.21 14.57
N GLN A 252 -14.38 -6.55 15.78
CA GLN A 252 -15.18 -6.46 17.02
C GLN A 252 -15.67 -5.04 17.35
N ASN A 253 -14.98 -4.00 16.87
CA ASN A 253 -15.33 -2.60 17.08
C ASN A 253 -15.91 -1.91 15.83
N TYR A 254 -16.15 -2.65 14.75
CA TYR A 254 -16.63 -2.12 13.48
C TYR A 254 -18.13 -2.33 13.32
N LYS A 255 -18.93 -1.38 13.82
CA LYS A 255 -20.41 -1.45 13.84
C LYS A 255 -21.08 -1.88 12.52
N PRO A 256 -20.62 -1.47 11.31
CA PRO A 256 -21.31 -1.84 10.07
C PRO A 256 -21.38 -3.35 9.82
N ILE A 257 -20.34 -4.12 10.14
CA ILE A 257 -20.35 -5.58 9.92
C ILE A 257 -21.08 -6.35 11.04
N LEU A 258 -21.09 -5.81 12.26
CA LEU A 258 -21.73 -6.45 13.42
C LEU A 258 -23.25 -6.61 13.29
N ARG A 259 -23.88 -5.92 12.34
CA ARG A 259 -25.32 -6.05 12.06
C ARG A 259 -25.69 -7.34 11.32
N PHE A 260 -24.70 -8.10 10.90
CA PHE A 260 -24.86 -9.31 10.09
C PHE A 260 -24.44 -10.58 10.83
N THR A 261 -24.19 -10.51 12.13
CA THR A 261 -23.70 -11.65 12.94
C THR A 261 -24.72 -12.77 13.10
N ASP A 262 -26.00 -12.48 12.88
CA ASP A 262 -27.13 -13.40 12.96
C ASP A 262 -27.44 -14.08 11.61
N LYS A 263 -26.75 -13.69 10.52
CA LYS A 263 -27.00 -14.20 9.18
C LYS A 263 -26.26 -15.52 8.96
N SER A 264 -26.99 -16.55 8.54
CA SER A 264 -26.48 -17.91 8.38
C SER A 264 -25.38 -18.05 7.32
N ASN A 265 -25.34 -17.16 6.33
CA ASN A 265 -24.36 -17.14 5.26
C ASN A 265 -23.23 -16.13 5.47
N ILE A 266 -23.04 -15.64 6.69
CA ILE A 266 -21.99 -14.69 7.05
C ILE A 266 -21.18 -15.25 8.22
N ARG A 267 -19.87 -15.38 8.00
CA ARG A 267 -18.93 -15.90 8.99
C ARG A 267 -17.90 -14.84 9.33
N LEU A 268 -17.74 -14.52 10.61
CA LEU A 268 -16.69 -13.63 11.10
C LEU A 268 -15.59 -14.46 11.78
N ILE A 269 -14.34 -14.19 11.44
CA ILE A 269 -13.16 -14.86 11.96
C ILE A 269 -12.18 -13.80 12.47
N ASP A 270 -11.61 -14.06 13.64
CA ASP A 270 -10.61 -13.18 14.23
C ASP A 270 -9.37 -13.05 13.35
N ARG A 271 -8.62 -11.97 13.58
CA ARG A 271 -7.34 -11.75 12.92
C ARG A 271 -6.39 -12.93 13.19
N MET A 272 -5.77 -13.43 12.13
CA MET A 272 -4.74 -14.47 12.17
C MET A 272 -3.38 -13.93 11.66
N SER A 273 -2.33 -14.75 11.77
CA SER A 273 -1.03 -14.44 11.18
C SER A 273 -1.13 -14.41 9.64
N HIS A 274 -0.18 -13.75 8.96
CA HIS A 274 -0.19 -13.74 7.50
C HIS A 274 -0.08 -15.16 6.92
N ARG A 275 0.78 -16.00 7.50
CA ARG A 275 0.92 -17.41 7.11
C ARG A 275 -0.40 -18.18 7.25
N ASP A 276 -1.06 -18.09 8.40
CA ASP A 276 -2.33 -18.79 8.63
C ASP A 276 -3.44 -18.25 7.72
N TYR A 277 -3.42 -16.94 7.44
CA TYR A 277 -4.33 -16.32 6.49
C TYR A 277 -4.16 -16.89 5.08
N ILE A 278 -2.94 -16.99 4.57
CA ILE A 278 -2.68 -17.62 3.27
C ILE A 278 -3.19 -19.06 3.25
N ILE A 279 -2.85 -19.87 4.26
CA ILE A 279 -3.31 -21.27 4.37
C ILE A 279 -4.85 -21.34 4.39
N TYR A 280 -5.50 -20.47 5.16
CA TYR A 280 -6.95 -20.43 5.25
C TYR A 280 -7.58 -20.10 3.90
N MET A 281 -7.09 -19.06 3.22
CA MET A 281 -7.56 -18.65 1.90
C MET A 281 -7.42 -19.79 0.88
N GLN A 282 -6.29 -20.51 0.89
CA GLN A 282 -6.06 -21.62 -0.03
C GLN A 282 -6.98 -22.83 0.19
N THR A 283 -7.28 -23.14 1.44
CA THR A 283 -7.97 -24.38 1.81
C THR A 283 -9.48 -24.21 1.92
N ASN A 284 -9.97 -22.99 2.14
CA ASN A 284 -11.38 -22.73 2.46
C ASN A 284 -12.09 -21.77 1.51
N VAL A 285 -11.40 -21.05 0.61
CA VAL A 285 -12.00 -19.93 -0.14
C VAL A 285 -12.02 -20.21 -1.64
N ASP A 286 -13.15 -19.88 -2.29
CA ASP A 286 -13.33 -19.99 -3.75
C ASP A 286 -12.98 -18.69 -4.46
N VAL A 287 -13.35 -17.57 -3.85
CA VAL A 287 -13.20 -16.24 -4.43
C VAL A 287 -12.69 -15.30 -3.34
N ALA A 288 -11.63 -14.58 -3.64
CA ALA A 288 -11.15 -13.53 -2.75
C ALA A 288 -11.90 -12.23 -3.00
N PHE A 289 -12.22 -11.49 -1.93
CA PHE A 289 -12.93 -10.23 -2.00
C PHE A 289 -12.09 -9.05 -1.51
N LEU A 290 -12.10 -7.96 -2.29
CA LEU A 290 -11.56 -6.67 -1.89
C LEU A 290 -12.54 -5.53 -2.16
N SER A 291 -12.47 -4.50 -1.33
CA SER A 291 -13.29 -3.30 -1.47
C SER A 291 -12.53 -2.06 -1.05
N LEU A 292 -12.84 -0.97 -1.74
CA LEU A 292 -12.45 0.39 -1.39
C LEU A 292 -13.70 1.28 -1.52
N SER A 293 -13.87 2.19 -0.58
CA SER A 293 -14.95 3.18 -0.64
C SER A 293 -14.49 4.41 -1.40
N LYS A 294 -15.41 5.15 -2.03
CA LYS A 294 -15.23 6.49 -2.62
C LYS A 294 -14.13 6.63 -3.69
N GLU A 295 -14.23 7.71 -4.44
CA GLU A 295 -13.41 8.02 -5.60
C GLU A 295 -11.98 8.45 -5.23
N TYR A 296 -11.76 8.95 -4.00
CA TYR A 296 -10.41 9.27 -3.50
C TYR A 296 -9.46 8.06 -3.60
N PHE A 297 -9.98 6.86 -3.34
CA PHE A 297 -9.18 5.64 -3.31
C PHE A 297 -9.00 4.99 -4.69
N SER A 298 -9.40 5.66 -5.78
CA SER A 298 -9.10 5.23 -7.17
C SER A 298 -7.60 5.13 -7.46
N ALA A 299 -6.78 5.89 -6.74
CA ALA A 299 -5.31 5.84 -6.79
C ALA A 299 -4.66 4.84 -5.83
N CYS A 300 -5.44 4.07 -5.07
CA CYS A 300 -4.92 3.10 -4.13
C CYS A 300 -5.06 1.69 -4.73
N ILE A 301 -3.98 0.90 -4.66
CA ILE A 301 -4.04 -0.54 -4.94
C ILE A 301 -3.85 -1.30 -3.61
N PRO A 302 -4.89 -1.97 -3.09
CA PRO A 302 -4.76 -2.78 -1.90
C PRO A 302 -3.73 -3.89 -2.12
N ALA A 303 -2.74 -4.02 -1.24
CA ALA A 303 -1.70 -5.05 -1.38
C ALA A 303 -2.25 -6.49 -1.46
N LYS A 304 -3.42 -6.74 -0.87
CA LYS A 304 -4.10 -8.05 -0.91
C LYS A 304 -4.48 -8.48 -2.32
N LEU A 305 -4.64 -7.54 -3.25
CA LEU A 305 -4.83 -7.86 -4.66
C LEU A 305 -3.69 -8.77 -5.15
N TYR A 306 -2.45 -8.44 -4.78
CA TYR A 306 -1.28 -9.24 -5.16
C TYR A 306 -1.23 -10.58 -4.42
N ASP A 307 -1.66 -10.63 -3.16
CA ASP A 307 -1.81 -11.92 -2.44
C ASP A 307 -2.80 -12.84 -3.16
N TYR A 308 -3.94 -12.32 -3.62
CA TYR A 308 -4.96 -13.11 -4.30
C TYR A 308 -4.47 -13.65 -5.64
N ILE A 309 -3.73 -12.83 -6.40
CA ILE A 309 -3.04 -13.26 -7.62
C ILE A 309 -2.02 -14.35 -7.32
N ASN A 310 -1.22 -14.18 -6.26
CA ASN A 310 -0.18 -15.13 -5.86
C ASN A 310 -0.76 -16.50 -5.44
N ILE A 311 -1.85 -16.46 -4.66
CA ILE A 311 -2.60 -17.65 -4.24
C ILE A 311 -3.26 -18.33 -5.45
N GLY A 312 -3.69 -17.55 -6.45
CA GLY A 312 -4.41 -18.05 -7.62
C GLY A 312 -5.94 -18.07 -7.46
N LEU A 313 -6.49 -17.19 -6.63
CA LEU A 313 -7.95 -17.09 -6.41
C LEU A 313 -8.59 -16.06 -7.34
N PRO A 314 -9.73 -16.37 -7.98
CA PRO A 314 -10.58 -15.36 -8.61
C PRO A 314 -10.88 -14.21 -7.66
N ILE A 315 -10.93 -13.00 -8.20
CA ILE A 315 -11.09 -11.78 -7.42
C ILE A 315 -12.47 -11.16 -7.68
N LEU A 316 -13.32 -11.12 -6.65
CA LEU A 316 -14.50 -10.26 -6.66
C LEU A 316 -14.15 -8.92 -6.01
N ALA A 317 -14.57 -7.81 -6.59
CA ALA A 317 -14.27 -6.52 -6.00
C ALA A 317 -15.38 -5.48 -6.16
N SER A 318 -15.48 -4.60 -5.15
CA SER A 318 -16.27 -3.37 -5.19
C SER A 318 -15.33 -2.18 -5.06
N LEU A 319 -15.05 -1.50 -6.17
CA LEU A 319 -14.00 -0.49 -6.25
C LEU A 319 -14.49 0.80 -6.94
N PRO A 320 -13.91 1.96 -6.59
CA PRO A 320 -14.01 3.14 -7.44
C PRO A 320 -13.33 2.89 -8.80
N ASP A 321 -13.62 3.76 -9.77
CA ASP A 321 -12.98 3.71 -11.09
C ASP A 321 -11.51 4.13 -10.98
N GLY A 322 -10.63 3.14 -10.97
CA GLY A 322 -9.19 3.29 -10.79
C GLY A 322 -8.43 2.04 -11.21
N GLU A 323 -7.13 2.02 -10.99
CA GLU A 323 -6.26 0.99 -11.57
C GLU A 323 -6.47 -0.40 -10.99
N ALA A 324 -6.79 -0.53 -9.70
CA ALA A 324 -7.11 -1.83 -9.11
C ALA A 324 -8.30 -2.51 -9.82
N LYS A 325 -9.31 -1.72 -10.25
CA LYS A 325 -10.46 -2.22 -11.00
C LYS A 325 -10.07 -2.67 -12.41
N LYS A 326 -9.23 -1.87 -13.08
CA LYS A 326 -8.66 -2.20 -14.40
C LYS A 326 -7.83 -3.48 -14.36
N ILE A 327 -6.93 -3.62 -13.36
CA ILE A 327 -6.11 -4.82 -13.19
C ILE A 327 -6.97 -6.08 -13.12
N ILE A 328 -8.06 -6.05 -12.34
CA ILE A 328 -8.95 -7.21 -12.19
C ILE A 328 -9.69 -7.53 -13.50
N ASN A 329 -10.33 -6.53 -14.11
CA ASN A 329 -11.21 -6.74 -15.25
C ASN A 329 -10.44 -6.96 -16.57
N ASP A 330 -9.45 -6.12 -16.86
CA ASP A 330 -8.72 -6.14 -18.15
C ASP A 330 -7.86 -7.40 -18.29
N ASN A 331 -7.29 -7.90 -17.19
CA ASN A 331 -6.56 -9.17 -17.18
C ASN A 331 -7.47 -10.38 -16.95
N GLN A 332 -8.78 -10.17 -16.78
CA GLN A 332 -9.76 -11.22 -16.47
C GLN A 332 -9.31 -12.09 -15.29
N TYR A 333 -8.96 -11.47 -14.16
CA TYR A 333 -8.67 -12.17 -12.90
C TYR A 333 -9.91 -12.33 -12.03
N GLY A 334 -11.03 -11.75 -12.44
CA GLY A 334 -12.29 -11.81 -11.71
C GLY A 334 -13.25 -10.73 -12.19
N ILE A 335 -14.10 -10.26 -11.28
CA ILE A 335 -15.14 -9.27 -11.58
C ILE A 335 -15.03 -8.13 -10.56
N ALA A 336 -14.64 -6.95 -11.03
CA ALA A 336 -14.61 -5.73 -10.24
C ALA A 336 -15.72 -4.78 -10.69
N VAL A 337 -16.68 -4.53 -9.80
CA VAL A 337 -17.82 -3.63 -10.04
C VAL A 337 -17.60 -2.28 -9.37
N SER A 338 -18.40 -1.29 -9.77
CA SER A 338 -18.52 -0.03 -9.03
C SER A 338 -19.11 -0.27 -7.64
N ILE A 339 -19.06 0.74 -6.76
CA ILE A 339 -19.53 0.63 -5.38
C ILE A 339 -21.06 0.60 -5.34
N ASP A 340 -21.62 -0.56 -5.67
CA ASP A 340 -23.04 -0.84 -5.77
C ASP A 340 -23.35 -2.27 -5.31
N VAL A 341 -24.38 -2.42 -4.48
CA VAL A 341 -24.77 -3.72 -3.92
C VAL A 341 -25.38 -4.62 -4.99
N ASN A 342 -26.16 -4.06 -5.91
CA ASN A 342 -26.86 -4.84 -6.93
C ASN A 342 -25.88 -5.40 -7.97
N GLY A 343 -25.01 -4.56 -8.52
CA GLY A 343 -23.93 -5.00 -9.40
C GLY A 343 -23.00 -6.02 -8.73
N LEU A 344 -22.72 -5.85 -7.43
CA LEU A 344 -21.93 -6.84 -6.68
C LEU A 344 -22.67 -8.18 -6.55
N ARG A 345 -23.99 -8.16 -6.33
CA ARG A 345 -24.83 -9.37 -6.27
C ARG A 345 -24.87 -10.09 -7.61
N GLU A 346 -25.03 -9.37 -8.72
CA GLU A 346 -24.99 -9.94 -10.07
C GLU A 346 -23.64 -10.61 -10.38
N ALA A 347 -22.54 -9.97 -9.98
CA ALA A 347 -21.20 -10.54 -10.09
C ALA A 347 -21.05 -11.83 -9.25
N ILE A 348 -21.60 -11.87 -8.03
CA ILE A 348 -21.64 -13.09 -7.19
C ILE A 348 -22.41 -14.21 -7.88
N CYS A 349 -23.58 -13.91 -8.44
CA CYS A 349 -24.38 -14.90 -9.18
C CYS A 349 -23.62 -15.46 -10.39
N SER A 350 -22.87 -14.62 -11.11
CA SER A 350 -22.03 -15.07 -12.23
C SER A 350 -20.91 -16.01 -11.75
N LEU A 351 -20.34 -15.74 -10.57
CA LEU A 351 -19.28 -16.55 -9.97
C LEU A 351 -19.77 -17.87 -9.38
N LEU A 352 -21.07 -18.15 -9.32
CA LEU A 352 -21.59 -19.49 -8.98
C LEU A 352 -21.22 -20.52 -10.06
N ASP A 353 -21.07 -20.10 -11.32
CA ASP A 353 -20.60 -20.97 -12.40
C ASP A 353 -19.09 -21.27 -12.25
N ASP A 354 -18.77 -22.54 -12.08
CA ASP A 354 -17.40 -23.02 -11.97
C ASP A 354 -16.57 -22.75 -13.24
N LYS A 355 -17.21 -22.75 -14.42
CA LYS A 355 -16.52 -22.44 -15.68
C LYS A 355 -16.00 -21.01 -15.70
N VAL A 356 -16.80 -20.07 -15.19
CA VAL A 356 -16.41 -18.66 -15.06
C VAL A 356 -15.20 -18.54 -14.14
N ARG A 357 -15.25 -19.17 -12.96
CA ARG A 357 -14.12 -19.16 -12.02
C ARG A 357 -12.85 -19.78 -12.60
N ARG A 358 -12.96 -20.88 -13.35
CA ARG A 358 -11.81 -21.54 -13.99
C ARG A 358 -11.11 -20.66 -15.02
N ILE A 359 -11.85 -19.86 -15.78
CA ILE A 359 -11.26 -18.88 -16.72
C ILE A 359 -10.36 -17.91 -15.96
N PHE A 360 -10.89 -17.33 -14.87
CA PHE A 360 -10.12 -16.40 -14.03
C PHE A 360 -8.88 -17.05 -13.40
N ILE A 361 -9.03 -18.27 -12.86
CA ILE A 361 -7.90 -19.04 -12.29
C ILE A 361 -6.81 -19.28 -13.34
N ASN A 362 -7.18 -19.64 -14.57
CA ASN A 362 -6.22 -19.89 -15.65
C ASN A 362 -5.44 -18.62 -16.00
N ASN A 363 -6.12 -17.49 -16.17
CA ASN A 363 -5.48 -16.21 -16.49
C ASN A 363 -4.55 -15.75 -15.36
N ILE A 364 -4.98 -15.88 -14.10
CA ILE A 364 -4.12 -15.58 -12.95
C ILE A 364 -2.87 -16.46 -12.97
N ASN A 365 -3.00 -17.76 -13.23
CA ASN A 365 -1.86 -18.68 -13.22
C ASN A 365 -0.85 -18.41 -14.34
N LEU A 366 -1.31 -17.98 -15.52
CA LEU A 366 -0.44 -17.57 -16.62
C LEU A 366 0.38 -16.34 -16.24
N ASP A 367 -0.26 -15.40 -15.55
CA ASP A 367 0.31 -14.08 -15.32
C ASP A 367 0.99 -13.91 -13.96
N LYS A 368 0.71 -14.73 -12.95
CA LYS A 368 1.06 -14.43 -11.55
C LYS A 368 2.53 -14.05 -11.35
N ASN A 369 3.45 -14.64 -12.10
CA ASN A 369 4.88 -14.34 -12.00
C ASN A 369 5.23 -12.91 -12.41
N LYS A 370 4.45 -12.29 -13.30
CA LYS A 370 4.61 -10.87 -13.66
C LYS A 370 4.42 -9.97 -12.45
N TRP A 371 3.51 -10.34 -11.55
CA TRP A 371 3.17 -9.59 -10.34
C TRP A 371 4.11 -9.83 -9.14
N ASN A 372 5.24 -10.50 -9.33
CA ASN A 372 6.27 -10.55 -8.29
C ASN A 372 6.81 -9.14 -8.02
N ILE A 373 6.98 -8.79 -6.75
CA ILE A 373 7.40 -7.45 -6.35
C ILE A 373 8.74 -7.00 -6.97
N LYS A 374 9.69 -7.92 -7.21
CA LYS A 374 10.95 -7.58 -7.90
C LYS A 374 10.70 -7.11 -9.33
N ASN A 375 9.81 -7.78 -10.06
CA ASN A 375 9.45 -7.41 -11.42
C ASN A 375 8.70 -6.07 -11.46
N GLN A 376 7.78 -5.88 -10.51
CA GLN A 376 6.93 -4.69 -10.44
C GLN A 376 7.70 -3.43 -9.98
N LEU A 377 8.73 -3.60 -9.14
CA LEU A 377 9.63 -2.51 -8.72
C LEU A 377 10.76 -2.21 -9.70
N TYR A 378 10.85 -2.91 -10.83
CA TYR A 378 11.90 -2.67 -11.83
C TYR A 378 12.04 -1.19 -12.24
N PRO A 379 10.96 -0.40 -12.44
CA PRO A 379 11.09 1.02 -12.75
C PRO A 379 11.80 1.82 -11.64
N LEU A 380 11.54 1.52 -10.36
CA LEU A 380 12.25 2.14 -9.24
C LEU A 380 13.72 1.72 -9.21
N ILE A 381 14.01 0.44 -9.42
CA ILE A 381 15.38 -0.09 -9.44
C ILE A 381 16.18 0.57 -10.58
N ASN A 382 15.58 0.72 -11.76
CA ASN A 382 16.20 1.41 -12.89
C ASN A 382 16.53 2.88 -12.57
N LEU A 383 15.62 3.61 -11.90
CA LEU A 383 15.91 4.97 -11.44
C LEU A 383 17.09 5.01 -10.46
N VAL A 384 17.19 4.04 -9.55
CA VAL A 384 18.32 3.95 -8.62
C VAL A 384 19.62 3.69 -9.38
N HIS A 385 19.61 2.86 -10.42
CA HIS A 385 20.77 2.65 -11.30
C HIS A 385 21.18 3.91 -12.06
N GLU A 386 20.22 4.65 -12.63
CA GLU A 386 20.50 5.91 -13.35
C GLU A 386 21.10 6.98 -12.44
N LEU A 387 20.74 6.95 -11.15
CA LEU A 387 21.24 7.86 -10.14
C LEU A 387 22.57 7.43 -9.52
N SER A 388 23.05 6.19 -9.73
CA SER A 388 24.30 5.65 -9.15
C SER A 388 25.49 5.67 -10.10
#